data_AF-A0AAN0LZU4-F1
#
_entry.id   AF-A0AAN0LZU4-F1
#
_cell.length_a   1.000
_cell.length_b   1.000
_cell.length_c   1.000
_cell.angle_alpha   90.00
_cell.angle_beta   90.00
_cell.angle_gamma   90.00
#
_symmetry.space_group_name_H-M   'P 1'
#
loop_
_entity.id
_entity.type
_entity.pdbx_description
1 polymer ?
#
loop_
_entity_poly.entity_id
_entity_poly.type
_entity_poly.pdbx_seq_one_letter_code
_entity_poly.pdbx_strand_id
1 'polypeptide(L)'
;MTSRQFVKERKFDIGLSGFTYTDDRAKVIQFSEPYDNSESLCQGFLVRSDNTFTSLDDFNNATVTVQNGSVQQQYTEQQLHGANVRFVTALEDGALELKVGKTDSCRGKCKSGEGFLANNPELKLSDTLFAVSDAIGTMVIMPLGEPELLEAVNTSIIAVKDLWFIYTMVK
;
A
#
# COMPACT_ATOMS: atom_id res chain seq x y z
N MET A 1 -7.44 -15.52 -1.62
CA MET A 1 -6.00 -15.57 -2.02
C MET A 1 -5.58 -14.16 -2.40
N THR A 2 -4.35 -13.76 -2.08
CA THR A 2 -3.85 -12.40 -2.35
C THR A 2 -3.14 -12.34 -3.71
N SER A 3 -3.03 -11.15 -4.32
CA SER A 3 -2.37 -10.97 -5.62
C SER A 3 -0.93 -11.53 -5.65
N ARG A 4 -0.19 -11.41 -4.53
CA ARG A 4 1.13 -12.03 -4.35
C ARG A 4 1.08 -13.57 -4.47
N GLN A 5 0.06 -14.19 -3.88
CA GLN A 5 -0.09 -15.64 -3.89
C GLN A 5 -0.29 -16.15 -5.33
N PHE A 6 -1.07 -15.44 -6.13
CA PHE A 6 -1.29 -15.83 -7.53
C PHE A 6 -0.02 -15.74 -8.38
N VAL A 7 0.81 -14.72 -8.18
CA VAL A 7 2.12 -14.61 -8.84
C VAL A 7 3.05 -15.73 -8.38
N LYS A 8 3.15 -15.98 -7.07
CA LYS A 8 3.95 -17.08 -6.51
C LYS A 8 3.55 -18.45 -7.08
N GLU A 9 2.25 -18.70 -7.21
CA GLU A 9 1.69 -19.94 -7.75
C GLU A 9 1.67 -19.98 -9.29
N ARG A 10 2.27 -18.97 -9.96
CA ARG A 10 2.36 -18.87 -11.42
C ARG A 10 0.98 -18.89 -12.11
N LYS A 11 -0.04 -18.36 -11.43
CA LYS A 11 -1.38 -18.11 -11.99
C LYS A 11 -1.43 -16.81 -12.78
N PHE A 12 -0.51 -15.89 -12.53
CA PHE A 12 -0.26 -14.67 -13.30
C PHE A 12 1.24 -14.46 -13.45
N ASP A 13 1.65 -13.86 -14.57
CA ASP A 13 3.05 -13.58 -14.88
C ASP A 13 3.59 -12.37 -14.10
N ILE A 14 2.74 -11.36 -13.89
CA ILE A 14 3.10 -10.15 -13.14
C ILE A 14 2.00 -9.72 -12.19
N GLY A 15 2.37 -8.98 -11.14
CA GLY A 15 1.47 -8.28 -10.25
C GLY A 15 1.81 -6.80 -10.15
N LEU A 16 0.81 -5.94 -10.43
CA LEU A 16 0.90 -4.48 -10.32
C LEU A 16 -0.25 -3.97 -9.43
N SER A 17 -0.07 -4.04 -8.11
CA SER A 17 -1.11 -3.72 -7.13
C SER A 17 -0.55 -2.95 -5.93
N GLY A 18 0.35 -2.00 -6.18
CA GLY A 18 0.94 -1.20 -5.10
C GLY A 18 1.93 -1.96 -4.23
N PHE A 19 2.72 -2.90 -4.79
CA PHE A 19 3.62 -3.73 -4.00
C PHE A 19 4.83 -2.96 -3.52
N THR A 20 5.08 -3.03 -2.21
CA THR A 20 6.31 -2.57 -1.57
C THR A 20 7.22 -3.75 -1.31
N TYR A 21 8.51 -3.55 -1.55
CA TYR A 21 9.56 -4.50 -1.22
C TYR A 21 9.60 -4.80 0.28
N THR A 22 9.84 -6.06 0.62
CA THR A 22 10.26 -6.50 1.95
C THR A 22 11.13 -7.74 1.76
N ASP A 23 12.16 -7.96 2.57
CA ASP A 23 13.02 -9.14 2.46
C ASP A 23 12.24 -10.46 2.48
N ASP A 24 11.21 -10.56 3.33
CA ASP A 24 10.40 -11.77 3.41
C ASP A 24 9.62 -12.09 2.14
N ARG A 25 9.22 -11.06 1.39
CA ARG A 25 8.56 -11.23 0.09
C ARG A 25 9.59 -11.61 -0.97
N ALA A 26 10.76 -10.99 -0.94
CA ALA A 26 11.83 -11.23 -1.90
C ALA A 26 12.34 -12.69 -1.87
N LYS A 27 12.15 -13.41 -0.75
CA LYS A 27 12.42 -14.85 -0.64
C LYS A 27 11.54 -15.73 -1.51
N VAL A 28 10.36 -15.26 -1.95
CA VAL A 28 9.35 -16.10 -2.62
C VAL A 28 8.81 -15.50 -3.92
N ILE A 29 9.09 -14.23 -4.20
CA ILE A 29 8.74 -13.52 -5.44
C ILE A 29 9.88 -12.58 -5.82
N GLN A 30 9.97 -12.26 -7.09
CA GLN A 30 10.93 -11.32 -7.66
C GLN A 30 10.30 -9.94 -7.80
N PHE A 31 11.10 -8.88 -7.60
CA PHE A 31 10.67 -7.48 -7.71
C PHE A 31 11.38 -6.80 -8.90
N SER A 32 10.66 -5.94 -9.61
CA SER A 32 11.25 -4.99 -10.57
C SER A 32 11.98 -3.86 -9.87
N GLU A 33 12.64 -2.99 -10.62
CA GLU A 33 12.95 -1.62 -10.20
C GLU A 33 11.65 -0.89 -9.79
N PRO A 34 11.69 0.07 -8.86
CA PRO A 34 10.47 0.73 -8.44
C PRO A 34 9.97 1.68 -9.52
N TYR A 35 8.67 1.63 -9.83
CA TYR A 35 8.05 2.52 -10.81
C TYR A 35 7.53 3.82 -10.19
N ASP A 36 7.29 3.83 -8.87
CA ASP A 36 6.82 5.02 -8.15
C ASP A 36 7.41 5.11 -6.73
N ASN A 37 8.26 6.12 -6.50
CA ASN A 37 8.91 6.41 -5.22
C ASN A 37 8.27 7.58 -4.46
N SER A 38 7.29 8.27 -5.05
CA SER A 38 6.76 9.55 -4.54
C SER A 38 6.16 9.44 -3.13
N GLU A 39 5.72 8.24 -2.75
CA GLU A 39 5.08 7.97 -1.46
C GLU A 39 5.59 6.71 -0.78
N SER A 40 6.89 6.42 -0.93
CA SER A 40 7.50 5.28 -0.23
C SER A 40 7.36 5.40 1.30
N LEU A 41 7.31 6.63 1.83
CA LEU A 41 7.15 6.92 3.26
C LEU A 41 5.70 7.17 3.71
N CYS A 42 4.77 7.40 2.79
CA CYS A 42 3.39 7.77 3.14
C CYS A 42 2.53 6.51 3.36
N GLN A 43 2.71 5.90 4.53
CA GLN A 43 1.99 4.72 5.00
C GLN A 43 1.10 5.14 6.16
N GLY A 44 -0.16 5.47 5.90
CA GLY A 44 -1.03 6.12 6.88
C GLY A 44 -2.37 5.43 7.02
N PHE A 45 -3.36 6.23 7.42
CA PHE A 45 -4.71 5.78 7.67
C PHE A 45 -5.70 6.69 6.94
N LEU A 46 -6.73 6.09 6.38
CA LEU A 46 -7.98 6.77 6.15
C LEU A 46 -8.71 6.82 7.49
N VAL A 47 -9.14 8.02 7.88
CA VAL A 47 -9.89 8.28 9.10
C VAL A 47 -11.08 9.19 8.78
N ARG A 48 -12.07 9.28 9.68
CA ARG A 48 -13.13 10.29 9.55
C ARG A 48 -12.56 11.69 9.76
N SER A 49 -13.18 12.70 9.16
CA SER A 49 -12.73 14.09 9.24
C SER A 49 -12.70 14.62 10.68
N ASP A 50 -13.59 14.12 11.54
CA ASP A 50 -13.68 14.41 12.98
C ASP A 50 -12.71 13.60 13.86
N ASN A 51 -11.89 12.73 13.27
CA ASN A 51 -10.90 11.95 14.01
C ASN A 51 -9.84 12.86 14.66
N THR A 52 -9.48 12.52 15.90
CA THR A 52 -8.56 13.26 16.76
C THR A 52 -7.25 12.53 17.03
N PHE A 53 -6.94 11.48 16.28
CA PHE A 53 -5.68 10.74 16.47
C PHE A 53 -4.52 11.57 15.94
N THR A 54 -3.48 11.67 16.75
CA THR A 54 -2.28 12.46 16.49
C THR A 54 -1.01 11.62 16.56
N SER A 55 -1.09 10.43 17.14
CA SER A 55 0.01 9.49 17.30
C SER A 55 -0.46 8.04 17.11
N LEU A 56 0.49 7.11 16.95
CA LEU A 56 0.18 5.68 16.88
C LEU A 56 -0.42 5.15 18.19
N ASP A 57 -0.11 5.78 19.33
CA ASP A 57 -0.65 5.39 20.64
C ASP A 57 -2.16 5.65 20.75
N ASP A 58 -2.69 6.62 20.00
CA ASP A 58 -4.13 6.93 19.99
C ASP A 58 -4.98 5.81 19.38
N PHE A 59 -4.34 4.86 18.67
CA PHE A 59 -5.01 3.68 18.12
C PHE A 59 -5.19 2.56 19.15
N ASN A 60 -4.68 2.71 20.38
CA ASN A 60 -4.91 1.74 21.44
C ASN A 60 -6.41 1.61 21.76
N ASN A 61 -6.91 0.38 21.74
CA ASN A 61 -8.33 0.01 21.80
C ASN A 61 -9.20 0.47 20.61
N ALA A 62 -8.66 1.27 19.69
CA ALA A 62 -9.36 1.68 18.48
C ALA A 62 -9.55 0.49 17.55
N THR A 63 -10.62 0.51 16.77
CA THR A 63 -10.87 -0.46 15.72
C THR A 63 -10.17 -0.03 14.43
N VAL A 64 -9.40 -0.96 13.84
CA VAL A 64 -8.58 -0.69 12.64
C VAL A 64 -8.85 -1.76 11.60
N THR A 65 -9.34 -1.37 10.42
CA THR A 65 -9.43 -2.30 9.29
C THR A 65 -8.17 -2.24 8.43
N VAL A 66 -7.66 -3.40 8.05
CA VAL A 66 -6.47 -3.53 7.20
C VAL A 66 -6.67 -4.63 6.16
N GLN A 67 -6.23 -4.36 4.92
CA GLN A 67 -6.28 -5.35 3.86
C GLN A 67 -5.33 -6.52 4.15
N ASN A 68 -5.85 -7.75 4.10
CA ASN A 68 -5.09 -8.97 4.30
C ASN A 68 -3.96 -9.13 3.27
N GLY A 69 -2.75 -9.44 3.75
CA GLY A 69 -1.54 -9.67 2.95
C GLY A 69 -0.84 -8.40 2.44
N SER A 70 -1.28 -7.23 2.89
CA SER A 70 -0.67 -5.94 2.57
C SER A 70 0.58 -5.66 3.42
N VAL A 71 1.44 -4.69 3.05
CA VAL A 71 2.63 -4.38 3.87
C VAL A 71 2.24 -3.67 5.17
N GLN A 72 1.28 -2.75 5.11
CA GLN A 72 0.82 -2.11 6.34
C GLN A 72 -0.06 -3.02 7.25
N GLN A 73 -0.40 -4.27 6.85
CA GLN A 73 -0.77 -5.31 7.84
C GLN A 73 0.40 -5.58 8.78
N GLN A 74 1.60 -5.77 8.21
CA GLN A 74 2.82 -6.01 8.98
C GLN A 74 3.12 -4.81 9.87
N TYR A 75 2.97 -3.57 9.36
CA TYR A 75 3.14 -2.37 10.19
C TYR A 75 2.09 -2.27 11.30
N THR A 76 0.83 -2.61 11.03
CA THR A 76 -0.22 -2.63 12.05
C THR A 76 0.12 -3.64 13.15
N GLU A 77 0.52 -4.85 12.80
CA GLU A 77 0.92 -5.90 13.76
C GLU A 77 2.17 -5.51 14.57
N GLN A 78 3.11 -4.78 13.97
CA GLN A 78 4.38 -4.38 14.57
C GLN A 78 4.32 -3.07 15.37
N GLN A 79 3.38 -2.18 15.07
CA GLN A 79 3.39 -0.81 15.60
C GLN A 79 2.09 -0.44 16.33
N LEU A 80 0.99 -1.18 16.13
CA LEU A 80 -0.31 -0.94 16.78
C LEU A 80 -0.72 -2.11 17.70
N HIS A 81 0.10 -2.41 18.71
CA HIS A 81 -0.10 -3.59 19.56
C HIS A 81 -1.39 -3.57 20.41
N GLY A 82 -1.94 -2.39 20.72
CA GLY A 82 -3.19 -2.27 21.48
C GLY A 82 -4.45 -2.10 20.63
N ALA A 83 -4.35 -2.07 19.30
CA ALA A 83 -5.49 -1.85 18.42
C ALA A 83 -6.33 -3.13 18.22
N ASN A 84 -7.63 -2.95 18.02
CA ASN A 84 -8.56 -4.02 17.63
C ASN A 84 -8.55 -4.17 16.10
N VAL A 85 -7.60 -4.96 15.60
CA VAL A 85 -7.34 -5.12 14.16
C VAL A 85 -8.33 -6.10 13.51
N ARG A 86 -8.95 -5.67 12.42
CA ARG A 86 -9.83 -6.50 11.58
C ARG A 86 -9.31 -6.56 10.15
N PHE A 87 -9.32 -7.76 9.58
CA PHE A 87 -8.85 -7.97 8.21
C PHE A 87 -9.99 -7.85 7.20
N VAL A 88 -9.76 -7.06 6.15
CA VAL A 88 -10.64 -6.96 4.98
C VAL A 88 -9.95 -7.54 3.75
N THR A 89 -10.74 -7.99 2.78
CA THR A 89 -10.19 -8.52 1.51
C THR A 89 -9.95 -7.40 0.50
N ALA A 90 -10.87 -6.45 0.44
CA ALA A 90 -10.81 -5.26 -0.41
C ALA A 90 -10.63 -4.00 0.47
N LEU A 91 -9.88 -3.01 -0.01
CA LEU A 91 -9.66 -1.75 0.72
C LEU A 91 -10.96 -0.94 0.80
N GLU A 92 -11.78 -1.07 -0.25
CA GLU A 92 -13.11 -0.48 -0.41
C GLU A 92 -14.05 -0.89 0.72
N ASP A 93 -14.00 -2.16 1.15
CA ASP A 93 -14.82 -2.65 2.26
C ASP A 93 -14.43 -1.95 3.57
N GLY A 94 -13.13 -1.79 3.82
CA GLY A 94 -12.62 -1.08 5.00
C GLY A 94 -12.97 0.41 4.99
N ALA A 95 -12.88 1.06 3.82
CA ALA A 95 -13.29 2.45 3.65
C ALA A 95 -14.80 2.64 3.87
N LEU A 96 -15.62 1.69 3.41
CA LEU A 96 -17.07 1.68 3.65
C LEU A 96 -17.38 1.48 5.13
N GLU A 97 -16.73 0.53 5.80
CA GLU A 97 -16.89 0.30 7.25
C GLU A 97 -16.53 1.56 8.06
N LEU A 98 -15.47 2.27 7.66
CA LEU A 98 -15.05 3.51 8.30
C LEU A 98 -16.12 4.60 8.14
N LYS A 99 -16.63 4.76 6.92
CA LYS A 99 -17.69 5.71 6.58
C LYS A 99 -18.95 5.51 7.42
N VAL A 100 -19.36 4.25 7.66
CA VAL A 100 -20.55 3.94 8.48
C VAL A 100 -20.24 3.81 9.98
N GLY A 101 -19.01 4.12 10.41
CA GLY A 101 -18.62 4.13 11.81
C GLY A 101 -18.42 2.75 12.45
N LYS A 102 -18.24 1.69 11.66
CA LYS A 102 -17.93 0.34 12.15
C LYS A 102 -16.45 0.14 12.50
N THR A 103 -15.58 1.01 12.01
CA THR A 103 -14.17 1.07 12.35
C THR A 103 -13.75 2.52 12.59
N ASP A 104 -12.71 2.74 13.40
CA ASP A 104 -12.18 4.08 13.69
C ASP A 104 -11.17 4.54 12.64
N SER A 105 -10.53 3.58 11.98
CA SER A 105 -9.63 3.83 10.85
C SER A 105 -9.61 2.67 9.86
N CYS A 106 -9.19 2.98 8.64
CA CYS A 106 -8.84 2.02 7.62
C CYS A 106 -7.42 2.30 7.13
N ARG A 107 -6.48 1.38 7.36
CA ARG A 107 -5.07 1.61 7.02
C ARG A 107 -4.87 1.57 5.50
N GLY A 108 -4.04 2.47 4.97
CA GLY A 108 -3.76 2.57 3.54
C GLY A 108 -2.48 3.32 3.19
N LYS A 109 -1.95 3.07 1.99
CA LYS A 109 -0.96 3.96 1.38
C LYS A 109 -1.67 5.27 1.01
N CYS A 110 -1.05 6.42 1.26
CA CYS A 110 -1.73 7.72 1.13
C CYS A 110 -2.41 7.89 -0.25
N LYS A 111 -1.71 7.65 -1.37
CA LYS A 111 -2.25 7.68 -2.73
C LYS A 111 -3.45 6.78 -2.95
N SER A 112 -3.41 5.58 -2.37
CA SER A 112 -4.54 4.64 -2.43
C SER A 112 -5.72 5.19 -1.65
N GLY A 113 -5.47 5.82 -0.50
CA GLY A 113 -6.47 6.52 0.31
C GLY A 113 -7.06 7.77 -0.38
N GLU A 114 -6.24 8.55 -1.08
CA GLU A 114 -6.66 9.76 -1.83
C GLU A 114 -7.75 9.44 -2.85
N GLY A 115 -7.66 8.29 -3.51
CA GLY A 115 -8.68 7.82 -4.44
C GLY A 115 -10.08 7.71 -3.83
N PHE A 116 -10.19 7.56 -2.50
CA PHE A 116 -11.47 7.53 -1.79
C PHE A 116 -11.98 8.92 -1.43
N LEU A 117 -11.13 9.94 -1.30
CA LEU A 117 -11.50 11.25 -0.75
C LEU A 117 -12.47 12.02 -1.66
N ALA A 118 -12.29 11.92 -2.98
CA ALA A 118 -13.12 12.67 -3.94
C ALA A 118 -14.63 12.37 -3.81
N ASN A 119 -14.99 11.15 -3.43
CA ASN A 119 -16.37 10.70 -3.28
C ASN A 119 -16.80 10.52 -1.82
N ASN A 120 -15.92 10.80 -0.84
CA ASN A 120 -16.19 10.62 0.58
C ASN A 120 -15.60 11.82 1.37
N PRO A 121 -16.23 13.01 1.29
CA PRO A 121 -15.72 14.23 1.93
C PRO A 121 -15.69 14.16 3.47
N GLU A 122 -16.40 13.20 4.06
CA GLU A 122 -16.36 12.88 5.49
C GLU A 122 -15.10 12.13 5.91
N LEU A 123 -14.25 11.73 4.96
CA LEU A 123 -12.99 11.04 5.21
C LEU A 123 -11.80 11.96 4.94
N LYS A 124 -10.68 11.70 5.61
CA LYS A 124 -9.39 12.36 5.40
C LYS A 124 -8.27 11.34 5.55
N LEU A 125 -7.09 11.68 5.03
CA LEU A 125 -5.86 11.02 5.46
C LEU A 125 -5.47 11.51 6.85
N SER A 126 -4.99 10.61 7.69
CA SER A 126 -4.41 10.96 8.99
C SER A 126 -3.06 11.65 8.83
N ASP A 127 -2.75 12.58 9.73
CA ASP A 127 -1.40 13.14 9.85
C ASP A 127 -0.42 12.12 10.46
N THR A 128 -0.95 11.14 11.21
CA THR A 128 -0.17 10.02 11.74
C THR A 128 0.16 9.01 10.63
N LEU A 129 1.44 8.63 10.55
CA LEU A 129 1.96 7.63 9.62
C LEU A 129 2.66 6.50 10.40
N PHE A 130 2.71 5.31 9.82
CA PHE A 130 3.60 4.25 10.25
C PHE A 130 5.05 4.66 10.05
N ALA A 131 5.92 4.20 10.95
CA ALA A 131 7.36 4.23 10.71
C ALA A 131 7.71 3.24 9.58
N VAL A 132 8.47 3.70 8.59
CA VAL A 132 8.92 2.89 7.45
C VAL A 132 10.45 2.85 7.48
N SER A 133 11.03 1.66 7.53
CA SER A 133 12.49 1.48 7.55
C SER A 133 13.15 1.83 6.22
N ASP A 134 12.50 1.45 5.10
CA ASP A 134 13.11 1.51 3.78
C ASP A 134 12.17 2.11 2.73
N ALA A 135 12.60 3.23 2.16
CA ALA A 135 11.85 4.03 1.21
C ALA A 135 11.93 3.50 -0.24
N ILE A 136 11.79 2.18 -0.44
CA ILE A 136 12.11 1.50 -1.72
C ILE A 136 11.08 1.80 -2.83
N GLY A 137 9.91 2.30 -2.49
CA GLY A 137 8.87 2.67 -3.45
C GLY A 137 7.97 1.52 -3.86
N THR A 138 7.28 1.68 -4.97
CA THR A 138 6.27 0.75 -5.50
C THR A 138 6.84 -0.01 -6.69
N MET A 139 6.70 -1.33 -6.70
CA MET A 139 7.34 -2.23 -7.66
C MET A 139 6.34 -3.19 -8.29
N VAL A 140 6.71 -3.73 -9.45
CA VAL A 140 6.05 -4.88 -10.06
C VAL A 140 6.61 -6.15 -9.41
N ILE A 141 5.75 -7.14 -9.17
CA ILE A 141 6.19 -8.46 -8.71
C ILE A 141 6.04 -9.49 -9.81
N MET A 142 6.87 -10.53 -9.79
CA MET A 142 6.84 -11.66 -10.72
C MET A 142 7.32 -12.94 -10.03
N PRO A 143 7.10 -14.13 -10.63
CA PRO A 143 7.68 -15.37 -10.11
C PRO A 143 9.21 -15.27 -10.02
N LEU A 144 9.81 -15.98 -9.06
CA LEU A 144 11.27 -16.14 -9.02
C LEU A 144 11.76 -16.90 -10.27
N GLY A 145 12.94 -16.52 -10.76
CA GLY A 145 13.62 -17.24 -11.84
C GLY A 145 13.21 -16.80 -13.24
N GLU A 146 12.68 -15.58 -13.39
CA GLU A 146 12.22 -15.01 -14.67
C GLU A 146 13.10 -13.84 -15.12
N PRO A 147 14.38 -14.07 -15.50
CA PRO A 147 15.31 -12.98 -15.82
C PRO A 147 14.87 -12.15 -17.05
N GLU A 148 14.35 -12.80 -18.09
CA GLU A 148 13.87 -12.12 -19.31
C GLU A 148 12.66 -11.23 -19.02
N LEU A 149 11.71 -11.72 -18.21
CA LEU A 149 10.55 -10.94 -17.79
C LEU A 149 10.96 -9.75 -16.93
N LEU A 150 11.91 -9.95 -16.01
CA LEU A 150 12.46 -8.87 -15.18
C LEU A 150 13.08 -7.78 -16.05
N GLU A 151 13.91 -8.16 -17.00
CA GLU A 151 14.56 -7.21 -17.91
C GLU A 151 13.54 -6.44 -18.75
N ALA A 152 12.54 -7.13 -19.32
CA ALA A 152 11.48 -6.50 -20.11
C ALA A 152 10.64 -5.51 -19.29
N VAL A 153 10.28 -5.88 -18.05
CA VAL A 153 9.53 -5.00 -17.14
C VAL A 153 10.36 -3.79 -16.73
N ASN A 154 11.63 -3.99 -16.35
CA ASN A 154 12.52 -2.89 -15.95
C ASN A 154 12.76 -1.92 -17.11
N THR A 155 12.97 -2.43 -18.33
CA THR A 155 13.10 -1.63 -19.56
C THR A 155 11.86 -0.77 -19.79
N SER A 156 10.67 -1.37 -19.61
CA SER A 156 9.40 -0.66 -19.77
C SER A 156 9.23 0.45 -18.71
N ILE A 157 9.62 0.19 -17.46
CA ILE A 157 9.56 1.19 -16.38
C ILE A 157 10.47 2.38 -16.69
N ILE A 158 11.70 2.14 -17.15
CA ILE A 158 12.65 3.19 -17.52
C ILE A 158 12.09 4.03 -18.68
N ALA A 159 11.62 3.39 -19.75
CA ALA A 159 11.08 4.08 -20.92
C ALA A 159 9.91 5.01 -20.56
N VAL A 160 8.99 4.54 -19.70
CA VAL A 160 7.85 5.36 -19.25
C VAL A 160 8.29 6.52 -18.37
N LYS A 161 9.26 6.33 -17.47
CA LYS A 161 9.81 7.40 -16.63
C LYS A 161 10.48 8.49 -17.47
N ASP A 162 11.27 8.10 -18.47
CA ASP A 162 11.95 9.05 -19.35
C ASP A 162 10.95 9.89 -20.16
N LEU A 163 9.90 9.26 -20.69
CA LEU A 163 8.81 9.97 -21.38
C LEU A 163 8.09 10.96 -20.46
N TRP A 164 7.82 10.56 -19.22
CA TRP A 164 7.17 11.44 -18.25
C TRP A 164 8.06 12.63 -17.87
N PHE A 165 9.36 12.39 -17.65
CA PHE A 165 10.33 13.43 -17.37
C PHE A 165 10.36 14.49 -18.48
N ILE A 166 10.41 14.05 -19.75
CA ILE A 166 10.32 14.93 -20.91
C ILE A 166 9.02 15.74 -20.87
N TYR A 167 7.87 15.10 -20.63
CA TYR A 167 6.57 15.78 -20.59
C TYR A 167 6.51 16.85 -19.48
N THR A 168 7.16 16.63 -18.34
CA THR A 168 7.19 17.61 -17.23
C THR A 168 8.09 18.81 -17.49
N MET A 169 9.13 18.69 -18.33
CA MET A 169 10.00 19.83 -18.70
C MET A 169 9.42 20.72 -19.79
N VAL A 170 8.38 20.26 -20.51
CA VAL A 170 7.77 20.98 -21.64
C VAL A 170 6.54 21.79 -21.22
N LYS A 171 6.20 21.81 -19.92
CA LYS A 171 5.18 22.70 -19.34
C LYS A 171 5.82 23.84 -18.56
#